data_AF-A0A3M1W0N3-F1
#
_entry.id   AF-A0A3M1W0N3-F1
#
_cell.length_a   1.000
_cell.length_b   1.000
_cell.length_c   1.000
_cell.angle_alpha   90.00
_cell.angle_beta   90.00
_cell.angle_gamma   90.00
#
_symmetry.space_group_name_H-M   'P 1'
#
loop_
_entity.id
_entity.type
_entity.pdbx_description
1 polymer ?
#
loop_
_entity_poly.entity_id
_entity_poly.type
_entity_poly.pdbx_seq_one_letter_code
_entity_poly.pdbx_strand_id
1 'polypeptide(L)'
;MLLAAAAAAALAAWLFGSLTVEIDEERLSVRFGPGIVRRRIPLSSIRAARPVRNRWYYGWGIRLTPHGWLFNVSGLRAVELEFHSGRRFRIGTDEPERLVAALESATGRSMAGDAPS
;
A
#
# COMPACT_ATOMS: atom_id res chain seq x y z
N MET A 1 -19.91 -13.56 -27.50
CA MET A 1 -19.22 -14.06 -26.29
C MET A 1 -17.80 -13.51 -26.13
N LEU A 2 -16.93 -13.59 -27.15
CA LEU A 2 -15.56 -13.05 -27.11
C LEU A 2 -15.48 -11.54 -26.78
N LEU A 3 -16.32 -10.70 -27.40
CA LEU A 3 -16.33 -9.25 -27.12
C LEU A 3 -16.78 -8.92 -25.69
N ALA A 4 -17.75 -9.66 -25.15
CA ALA A 4 -18.22 -9.47 -23.78
C ALA A 4 -17.15 -9.89 -22.75
N ALA A 5 -16.43 -10.98 -23.00
CA ALA A 5 -15.31 -11.42 -22.17
C ALA A 5 -14.15 -10.41 -22.21
N ALA A 6 -13.81 -9.88 -23.39
CA ALA A 6 -12.77 -8.86 -23.54
C ALA A 6 -13.14 -7.54 -22.82
N ALA A 7 -14.39 -7.09 -22.95
CA ALA A 7 -14.87 -5.90 -22.24
C ALA A 7 -14.87 -6.09 -20.71
N ALA A 8 -15.30 -7.26 -20.23
CA ALA A 8 -15.24 -7.59 -18.80
C ALA A 8 -13.80 -7.64 -18.28
N ALA A 9 -12.87 -8.22 -19.04
CA ALA A 9 -11.45 -8.25 -18.69
C ALA A 9 -10.82 -6.85 -18.68
N ALA A 10 -11.14 -6.00 -19.66
CA ALA A 10 -10.67 -4.62 -19.71
C ALA A 10 -11.22 -3.77 -18.55
N LEU A 11 -12.51 -3.94 -18.23
CA LEU A 11 -13.13 -3.29 -17.08
C LEU A 11 -12.49 -3.77 -15.78
N ALA A 12 -12.25 -5.07 -15.62
CA ALA A 12 -11.54 -5.60 -14.45
C ALA A 12 -10.10 -5.06 -14.35
N ALA A 13 -9.36 -5.03 -15.45
CA ALA A 13 -8.01 -4.46 -15.49
C ALA A 13 -8.01 -2.98 -15.09
N TRP A 14 -8.99 -2.20 -15.55
CA TRP A 14 -9.14 -0.80 -15.15
C TRP A 14 -9.54 -0.64 -13.68
N LEU A 15 -10.46 -1.48 -13.19
CA LEU A 15 -10.92 -1.48 -11.80
C LEU A 15 -9.85 -1.92 -10.79
N PHE A 16 -8.83 -2.67 -11.23
CA PHE A 16 -7.84 -3.30 -10.35
C PHE A 16 -6.39 -2.99 -10.74
N GLY A 17 -6.16 -2.10 -11.72
CA GLY A 17 -4.84 -1.87 -12.31
C GLY A 17 -4.00 -0.76 -11.69
N SER A 18 -4.53 0.01 -10.73
CA SER A 18 -3.80 1.12 -10.10
C SER A 18 -3.81 1.05 -8.58
N LEU A 19 -2.76 1.55 -7.96
CA LEU A 19 -2.67 1.77 -6.53
C LEU A 19 -2.22 3.21 -6.30
N THR A 20 -3.16 4.08 -5.96
CA THR A 20 -2.87 5.50 -5.71
C THR A 20 -2.66 5.71 -4.23
N VAL A 21 -1.54 6.33 -3.89
CA VAL A 21 -1.19 6.71 -2.52
C VAL A 21 -1.18 8.23 -2.45
N GLU A 22 -2.04 8.78 -1.61
CA GLU A 22 -2.15 10.22 -1.33
C GLU A 22 -1.83 10.45 0.15
N ILE A 23 -1.03 11.47 0.44
CA ILE A 23 -0.73 11.89 1.80
C ILE A 23 -1.20 13.34 1.92
N ASP A 24 -2.12 13.57 2.85
CA ASP A 24 -2.53 14.91 3.27
C ASP A 24 -1.95 15.22 4.67
N GLU A 25 -2.32 16.36 5.25
CA GLU A 25 -1.79 16.83 6.54
C GLU A 25 -2.08 15.88 7.71
N GLU A 26 -3.16 15.10 7.64
CA GLU A 26 -3.60 14.24 8.75
C GLU A 26 -3.60 12.75 8.40
N ARG A 27 -3.67 12.40 7.12
CA ARG A 27 -4.04 11.05 6.65
C ARG A 27 -3.23 10.61 5.44
N LEU A 28 -2.90 9.32 5.49
CA LEU A 28 -2.49 8.53 4.34
C LEU A 28 -3.73 7.84 3.75
N SER A 29 -4.00 8.09 2.48
CA SER A 29 -5.07 7.48 1.71
C SER A 29 -4.50 6.54 0.64
N VAL A 30 -4.86 5.26 0.71
CA VAL A 30 -4.46 4.24 -0.27
C VAL A 30 -5.70 3.78 -1.02
N ARG A 31 -5.72 3.99 -2.33
CA ARG A 31 -6.85 3.70 -3.22
C ARG A 31 -6.45 2.62 -4.23
N PHE A 32 -7.26 1.59 -4.36
CA PHE A 32 -7.10 0.55 -5.37
C PHE A 32 -8.03 0.83 -6.56
N GLY A 33 -7.49 0.76 -7.77
CA GLY A 33 -8.20 1.04 -9.02
C GLY A 33 -8.75 2.48 -9.09
N PRO A 34 -9.96 2.68 -9.63
CA PRO A 34 -10.63 3.98 -9.66
C PRO A 34 -11.11 4.46 -8.29
N GLY A 35 -10.77 3.75 -7.20
CA GLY A 35 -11.00 4.20 -5.83
C GLY A 35 -12.18 3.55 -5.12
N ILE A 36 -12.70 2.43 -5.63
CA ILE A 36 -13.77 1.64 -4.96
C ILE A 36 -13.26 1.12 -3.62
N VAL A 37 -12.06 0.55 -3.59
CA VAL A 37 -11.44 0.13 -2.34
C VAL A 37 -10.45 1.19 -1.87
N ARG A 38 -10.79 1.85 -0.77
CA ARG A 38 -9.97 2.91 -0.17
C ARG A 38 -9.70 2.61 1.30
N ARG A 39 -8.44 2.72 1.68
CA ARG A 39 -7.99 2.70 3.08
C ARG A 39 -7.55 4.10 3.47
N ARG A 40 -8.14 4.66 4.52
CA ARG A 40 -7.70 5.92 5.15
C ARG A 40 -7.04 5.59 6.48
N ILE A 41 -5.81 6.06 6.65
CA ILE A 41 -4.96 5.77 7.80
C ILE A 41 -4.56 7.11 8.41
N PRO A 42 -4.94 7.44 9.65
CA PRO A 42 -4.43 8.62 10.34
C PRO A 42 -2.91 8.54 10.47
N LEU A 43 -2.19 9.59 10.10
CA LEU A 43 -0.73 9.63 10.20
C LEU A 43 -0.27 9.45 11.67
N SER A 44 -1.02 10.02 12.61
CA SER A 44 -0.80 9.85 14.05
C SER A 44 -0.89 8.40 14.54
N SER A 45 -1.58 7.52 13.80
CA SER A 45 -1.68 6.10 14.17
C SER A 45 -0.47 5.28 13.74
N ILE A 46 0.30 5.77 12.77
CA ILE A 46 1.50 5.13 12.26
C ILE A 46 2.61 5.33 13.29
N ARG A 47 3.25 4.26 13.71
CA ARG A 47 4.42 4.27 14.61
C ARG A 47 5.72 4.34 13.80
N ALA A 48 5.82 3.53 12.75
CA ALA A 48 6.98 3.46 11.88
C ALA A 48 6.59 3.12 10.44
N ALA A 49 7.44 3.49 9.48
CA ALA A 49 7.29 3.18 8.07
C ALA A 49 8.64 2.78 7.49
N ARG A 50 8.73 1.62 6.80
CA ARG A 50 10.00 1.15 6.24
C ARG A 50 9.88 0.46 4.89
N PRO A 51 10.89 0.60 4.00
CA PRO A 51 10.98 -0.20 2.78
C PRO A 51 11.13 -1.68 3.13
N VAL A 52 10.37 -2.53 2.45
CA VAL A 52 10.43 -3.98 2.59
C VAL A 52 10.31 -4.66 1.22
N ARG A 53 10.67 -5.95 1.18
CA ARG A 53 10.42 -6.81 0.04
C ARG A 53 9.40 -7.90 0.40
N ASN A 54 8.35 -8.00 -0.40
CA ASN A 54 7.34 -9.05 -0.34
C ASN A 54 7.86 -10.33 -0.97
N ARG A 55 7.36 -11.47 -0.47
CA ARG A 55 7.60 -12.76 -1.10
C ARG A 55 6.81 -12.83 -2.41
N TRP A 56 7.38 -13.45 -3.43
CA TRP A 56 6.79 -13.53 -4.76
C TRP A 56 5.38 -14.16 -4.75
N TYR A 57 5.14 -15.10 -3.85
CA TYR A 57 3.86 -15.80 -3.72
C TYR A 57 2.78 -15.01 -2.94
N TYR A 58 3.09 -13.84 -2.37
CA TYR A 58 2.06 -12.94 -1.83
C TYR A 58 1.20 -12.36 -2.95
N GLY A 59 1.75 -12.25 -4.16
CA GLY A 59 1.03 -11.88 -5.38
C GLY A 59 0.52 -10.44 -5.38
N TRP A 60 -0.59 -10.27 -6.10
CA TRP A 60 -1.23 -8.99 -6.40
C TRP A 60 -2.59 -8.87 -5.70
N GLY A 61 -3.11 -7.64 -5.64
CA GLY A 61 -4.40 -7.29 -5.05
C GLY A 61 -4.33 -6.93 -3.58
N ILE A 62 -5.47 -7.14 -2.90
CA ILE A 62 -5.65 -6.88 -1.47
C ILE A 62 -5.62 -8.22 -0.73
N ARG A 63 -4.60 -8.43 0.11
CA ARG A 63 -4.31 -9.74 0.72
C ARG A 63 -4.01 -9.62 2.19
N LEU A 64 -4.46 -10.58 2.99
CA LEU A 64 -3.96 -10.77 4.35
C LEU A 64 -2.72 -11.67 4.30
N THR A 65 -1.63 -11.19 4.88
CA THR A 65 -0.34 -11.90 4.97
C THR A 65 0.05 -12.06 6.44
N PRO A 66 1.06 -12.87 6.77
CA PRO A 66 1.62 -12.91 8.13
C PRO A 66 2.10 -11.55 8.65
N HIS A 67 2.35 -10.58 7.74
CA HIS A 67 2.75 -9.21 8.06
C HIS A 67 1.58 -8.22 7.96
N GLY A 68 0.34 -8.70 8.10
CA GLY A 68 -0.86 -7.88 8.02
C GLY A 68 -1.39 -7.72 6.59
N TRP A 69 -2.24 -6.71 6.41
CA TRP A 69 -2.86 -6.43 5.11
C TRP A 69 -1.84 -5.87 4.13
N LEU A 70 -1.83 -6.38 2.91
CA LEU A 70 -1.01 -5.94 1.79
C LEU A 70 -1.93 -5.45 0.67
N PHE A 71 -1.70 -4.22 0.21
CA PHE A 71 -2.28 -3.70 -1.02
C PHE A 71 -1.15 -3.65 -2.04
N ASN A 72 -1.24 -4.42 -3.12
CA ASN A 72 -0.19 -4.51 -4.13
C ASN A 72 -0.78 -4.58 -5.54
N VAL A 73 -0.20 -3.88 -6.51
CA VAL A 73 -0.61 -3.99 -7.93
C VAL A 73 0.49 -4.57 -8.81
N SER A 74 1.76 -4.40 -8.42
CA SER A 74 2.94 -4.81 -9.18
C SER A 74 4.18 -4.89 -8.28
N GLY A 75 5.23 -5.55 -8.75
CA GLY A 75 6.50 -5.67 -8.04
C GLY A 75 6.49 -6.42 -6.70
N LEU A 76 7.69 -6.55 -6.14
CA LEU A 76 7.92 -7.15 -4.81
C LEU A 76 8.28 -6.10 -3.77
N ARG A 77 8.43 -4.83 -4.16
CA ARG A 77 8.81 -3.77 -3.25
C ARG A 77 7.58 -3.17 -2.60
N ALA A 78 7.70 -2.80 -1.34
CA ALA A 78 6.61 -2.20 -0.58
C ALA A 78 7.14 -1.33 0.56
N VAL A 79 6.25 -0.52 1.14
CA VAL A 79 6.43 0.08 2.46
C VAL A 79 5.58 -0.69 3.46
N GLU A 80 6.18 -1.14 4.55
CA GLU A 80 5.46 -1.64 5.72
C GLU A 80 5.26 -0.51 6.73
N LEU A 81 4.01 -0.28 7.07
CA LEU A 81 3.59 0.57 8.17
C LEU A 81 3.38 -0.32 9.40
N GLU A 82 3.94 0.11 10.52
CA GLU A 82 3.62 -0.41 11.84
C GLU A 82 2.75 0.62 12.55
N PHE A 83 1.65 0.19 13.15
CA PHE A 83 0.77 1.06 13.94
C PHE A 83 1.10 0.96 15.42
N HIS A 84 0.73 1.97 16.21
CA HIS A 84 0.84 1.93 17.68
C HIS A 84 0.09 0.75 18.32
N SER A 85 -0.90 0.18 17.62
CA SER A 85 -1.62 -1.03 18.04
C SER A 85 -0.85 -2.34 17.82
N GLY A 86 0.37 -2.29 17.25
CA GLY A 86 1.15 -3.47 16.84
C GLY A 86 0.70 -4.10 15.52
N ARG A 87 -0.43 -3.65 14.95
CA ARG A 87 -0.89 -4.08 13.63
C ARG A 87 0.03 -3.56 12.52
N ARG A 88 0.10 -4.30 11.42
CA ARG A 88 0.91 -3.94 10.24
C ARG A 88 0.06 -3.78 8.98
N PHE A 89 0.53 -2.93 8.07
CA PHE A 89 -0.06 -2.70 6.75
C PHE A 89 1.03 -2.48 5.71
N ARG A 90 0.95 -3.15 4.57
CA ARG A 90 1.91 -3.04 3.47
C ARG A 90 1.30 -2.40 2.24
N ILE A 91 2.06 -1.51 1.61
CA ILE A 91 1.71 -0.79 0.39
C ILE A 91 2.76 -1.12 -0.66
N GLY A 92 2.37 -1.86 -1.69
CA GLY A 92 3.21 -2.11 -2.86
C GLY A 92 3.58 -0.81 -3.55
N THR A 93 4.85 -0.66 -3.93
CA THR A 93 5.35 0.51 -4.66
C THR A 93 6.72 0.23 -5.23
N ASP A 94 7.01 0.80 -6.40
CA ASP A 94 8.34 0.72 -7.02
C ASP A 94 9.33 1.72 -6.40
N GLU A 95 8.83 2.72 -5.65
CA GLU A 95 9.60 3.79 -5.01
C GLU A 95 9.39 3.83 -3.47
N PRO A 96 9.70 2.75 -2.73
CA PRO A 96 9.40 2.68 -1.29
C PRO A 96 10.16 3.71 -0.46
N GLU A 97 11.40 4.04 -0.82
CA GLU A 97 12.19 5.06 -0.12
C GLU A 97 11.54 6.44 -0.25
N ARG A 98 11.01 6.77 -1.43
CA ARG A 98 10.31 8.03 -1.68
C ARG A 98 9.02 8.13 -0.87
N LEU A 99 8.26 7.03 -0.79
CA LEU A 99 7.03 7.00 -0.01
C LEU A 99 7.32 7.17 1.50
N VAL A 100 8.39 6.57 2.02
CA VAL A 100 8.82 6.79 3.41
C VAL A 100 9.21 8.25 3.63
N ALA A 101 10.03 8.84 2.76
CA ALA A 101 10.43 10.24 2.88
C ALA A 101 9.24 11.21 2.83
N ALA A 102 8.23 10.91 2.01
CA ALA A 102 6.99 11.69 1.95
C ALA A 102 6.17 11.60 3.26
N LEU A 103 6.12 10.42 3.89
CA LEU A 103 5.47 10.25 5.19
C LEU A 103 6.22 11.00 6.30
N GLU A 104 7.55 10.95 6.32
CA GLU A 104 8.36 11.70 7.28
C GLU A 104 8.17 13.21 7.11
N SER A 105 8.16 13.68 5.86
CA SER A 105 7.92 15.10 5.55
C SER A 105 6.54 15.57 6.01
N ALA A 106 5.50 14.77 5.76
CA ALA A 106 4.13 15.09 6.17
C ALA A 106 3.92 15.05 7.69
N THR A 107 4.68 14.21 8.40
CA THR A 107 4.56 14.07 9.87
C THR A 107 5.54 14.94 10.65
N GLY A 108 6.51 15.56 9.99
CA GLY A 108 7.56 16.36 10.63
C GLY A 108 8.47 15.54 11.56
N ARG A 109 8.55 14.21 11.38
CA ARG A 109 9.36 13.33 12.22
C ARG A 109 9.95 12.17 11.43
N SER A 110 11.07 11.64 11.91
CA SER A 110 11.61 10.38 11.36
C SER A 110 10.73 9.20 11.76
N MET A 111 10.52 8.30 10.80
CA MET A 111 9.64 7.13 10.93
C MET A 111 10.44 5.81 10.92
N ALA A 112 11.74 5.89 11.23
CA ALA A 112 12.60 4.72 11.36
C ALA A 112 12.03 3.74 12.40
N GLY A 113 11.75 2.51 11.96
CA GLY A 113 11.38 1.41 12.84
C GLY A 113 12.54 0.43 12.99
N ASP A 114 12.44 -0.45 13.98
CA ASP A 114 13.36 -1.57 14.14
C ASP A 114 13.41 -2.43 12.86
N ALA A 115 14.55 -3.11 12.66
CA ALA A 115 14.79 -3.94 11.48
C ALA A 115 13.62 -4.91 11.20
N PRO A 116 13.26 -5.16 9.93
CA PRO A 116 12.17 -6.08 9.59
C PRO A 116 12.37 -7.46 10.22
N SER A 117 11.31 -8.00 10.84
CA SER A 117 11.21 -9.40 11.28
C SER A 117 10.95 -10.35 10.13
#